data_AF-A0A0D8CKS3-F1
#
_entry.id   AF-A0A0D8CKS3-F1
#
_cell.length_a   1.000
_cell.length_b   1.000
_cell.length_c   1.000
_cell.angle_alpha   90.00
_cell.angle_beta   90.00
_cell.angle_gamma   90.00
#
_symmetry.space_group_name_H-M   'P 1'
#
loop_
_entity.id
_entity.type
_entity.pdbx_description
1 polymer ?
#
loop_
_entity_poly.entity_id
_entity_poly.type
_entity_poly.pdbx_seq_one_letter_code
_entity_poly.pdbx_strand_id
1 'polypeptide(L)'
;MTQDPTRSKSRFMMGMEHVLREINHEVISPAIPDMSVENAVPLMITVARLRAEYLKFAFHLCDDRNEDHPTAEELAKLKHLRESFQEMLAVAKELEHCIDRGYIDLPVKK
;
A
#
# COMPACT_ATOMS: atom_id res chain seq x y z
N MET A 1 -32.30 -28.38 20.90
CA MET A 1 -31.70 -27.07 20.55
C MET A 1 -30.86 -27.26 19.31
N THR A 2 -31.44 -27.05 18.12
CA THR A 2 -30.71 -27.09 16.85
C THR A 2 -29.78 -25.87 16.81
N GLN A 3 -28.47 -26.10 16.73
CA GLN A 3 -27.52 -25.00 16.56
C GLN A 3 -27.77 -24.36 15.19
N ASP A 4 -27.95 -23.05 15.17
CA ASP A 4 -28.09 -22.27 13.94
C ASP A 4 -26.77 -22.35 13.15
N PRO A 5 -26.77 -22.93 11.93
CA PRO A 5 -25.57 -23.08 11.11
C PRO A 5 -24.91 -21.73 10.77
N THR A 6 -25.68 -20.64 10.72
CA THR A 6 -25.16 -19.27 10.54
C THR A 6 -24.27 -18.86 11.72
N ARG A 7 -24.70 -19.19 12.94
CA ARG A 7 -23.97 -18.87 14.18
C ARG A 7 -22.67 -19.70 14.30
N SER A 8 -22.69 -20.94 13.80
CA SER A 8 -21.49 -21.79 13.72
C SER A 8 -20.47 -21.22 12.73
N LYS A 9 -20.92 -20.81 11.54
CA LYS A 9 -20.08 -20.15 10.52
C LYS A 9 -19.44 -18.87 11.07
N SER A 10 -20.21 -17.99 11.70
CA SER A 10 -19.66 -16.74 12.27
C SER A 10 -18.58 -17.00 13.33
N ARG A 11 -18.76 -18.02 14.17
CA ARG A 11 -17.76 -18.40 15.19
C ARG A 11 -16.48 -18.93 14.56
N PHE A 12 -16.61 -19.76 13.53
CA PHE A 12 -15.47 -20.27 12.78
C PHE A 12 -14.68 -19.12 12.11
N MET A 13 -15.38 -18.19 11.45
CA MET A 13 -14.74 -17.02 10.82
C MET A 13 -14.02 -16.14 11.84
N MET A 14 -14.61 -15.87 13.01
CA MET A 14 -13.92 -15.14 14.08
C MET A 14 -12.66 -15.85 14.58
N GLY A 15 -12.70 -17.18 14.71
CA GLY A 15 -11.52 -17.97 15.06
C GLY A 15 -10.43 -17.88 14.00
N MET A 16 -10.80 -17.96 12.72
CA MET A 16 -9.87 -17.78 11.60
C MET A 16 -9.27 -16.38 11.56
N GLU A 17 -10.04 -15.33 11.83
CA GLU A 17 -9.53 -13.95 11.87
C GLU A 17 -8.48 -13.77 12.96
N HIS A 18 -8.66 -14.40 14.13
CA HIS A 18 -7.65 -14.41 15.17
C HIS A 18 -6.37 -15.12 14.70
N VAL A 19 -6.50 -16.35 14.18
CA VAL A 19 -5.35 -17.12 13.68
C VAL A 19 -4.61 -16.39 12.54
N LEU A 20 -5.35 -15.75 11.63
CA LEU A 20 -4.77 -14.98 10.53
C LEU A 20 -3.93 -13.81 11.04
N ARG A 21 -4.41 -13.09 12.07
CA ARG A 21 -3.65 -12.01 12.69
C ARG A 21 -2.38 -12.53 13.33
N GLU A 22 -2.43 -13.62 14.10
CA GLU A 22 -1.25 -14.19 14.74
C GLU A 22 -0.21 -14.63 13.70
N ILE A 23 -0.63 -15.35 12.64
CA ILE A 23 0.28 -15.78 11.56
C ILE A 23 0.92 -14.56 10.87
N ASN A 24 0.13 -13.56 10.53
CA ASN A 24 0.67 -12.36 9.88
C ASN A 24 1.61 -11.60 10.82
N HIS A 25 1.32 -11.53 12.12
CA HIS A 25 2.23 -10.93 13.10
C HIS A 25 3.56 -11.69 13.18
N GLU A 26 3.51 -13.01 13.36
CA GLU A 26 4.69 -13.88 13.45
C GLU A 26 5.58 -13.83 12.20
N VAL A 27 4.99 -13.62 11.03
CA VAL A 27 5.70 -13.60 9.74
C VAL A 27 6.16 -12.19 9.35
N ILE A 28 5.29 -11.19 9.48
CA ILE A 28 5.53 -9.84 8.96
C ILE A 28 6.34 -9.00 9.94
N SER A 29 5.98 -8.98 11.23
CA SER A 29 6.63 -8.14 12.24
C SER A 29 8.17 -8.30 12.26
N PRO A 30 8.75 -9.52 12.26
CA PRO A 30 10.21 -9.69 12.24
C PRO A 30 10.86 -9.51 10.85
N ALA A 31 10.08 -9.48 9.77
CA ALA A 31 10.60 -9.37 8.40
C ALA A 31 10.83 -7.93 7.94
N ILE A 32 10.32 -6.94 8.68
CA ILE A 32 10.42 -5.52 8.37
C ILE A 32 11.11 -4.76 9.51
N PRO A 33 11.59 -3.53 9.29
CA PRO A 33 12.13 -2.71 10.37
C PRO A 33 11.07 -2.45 11.45
N ASP A 34 11.52 -2.34 12.71
CA ASP A 34 10.68 -1.91 13.84
C ASP A 34 9.86 -0.68 13.44
N MET A 35 8.54 -0.75 13.56
CA MET A 35 7.71 0.32 13.06
C MET A 35 7.90 1.58 13.90
N SER A 36 8.20 2.69 13.25
CA SER A 36 8.27 4.01 13.86
C SER A 36 7.93 5.06 12.80
N VAL A 37 7.66 6.30 13.23
CA VAL A 37 7.45 7.40 12.28
C VAL A 37 8.70 7.56 11.40
N GLU A 38 9.89 7.49 12.01
CA GLU A 38 11.18 7.61 11.33
C GLU A 38 11.36 6.52 10.26
N ASN A 39 10.96 5.29 10.54
CA ASN A 39 11.09 4.17 9.61
C ASN A 39 10.00 4.16 8.52
N ALA A 40 8.81 4.71 8.79
CA ALA A 40 7.73 4.81 7.81
C ALA A 40 7.88 6.00 6.85
N VAL A 41 8.49 7.11 7.29
CA VAL A 41 8.64 8.35 6.50
C VAL A 41 9.32 8.15 5.14
N PRO A 42 10.42 7.38 5.00
CA PRO A 42 11.07 7.14 3.72
C PRO A 42 10.14 6.54 2.64
N LEU A 43 9.21 5.66 3.04
CA LEU A 43 8.20 5.10 2.13
C LEU A 43 7.28 6.22 1.62
N MET A 44 6.77 7.05 2.52
CA MET A 44 5.87 8.16 2.17
C MET A 44 6.54 9.21 1.29
N ILE A 45 7.82 9.53 1.57
CA ILE A 45 8.64 10.40 0.72
C ILE A 45 8.77 9.81 -0.69
N THR A 46 9.01 8.50 -0.80
CA THR A 46 9.16 7.83 -2.10
C THR A 46 7.87 7.91 -2.92
N VAL A 47 6.71 7.63 -2.30
CA VAL A 47 5.40 7.78 -2.95
C VAL A 47 5.17 9.21 -3.43
N ALA A 48 5.50 10.20 -2.59
CA ALA A 48 5.35 11.61 -2.95
C ALA A 48 6.25 12.02 -4.13
N ARG A 49 7.50 11.54 -4.16
CA ARG A 49 8.44 11.81 -5.27
C ARG A 49 7.96 11.22 -6.59
N LEU A 50 7.56 9.95 -6.60
CA LEU A 50 7.05 9.29 -7.81
C LEU A 50 5.76 9.95 -8.32
N ARG A 51 4.88 10.36 -7.41
CA ARG A 51 3.68 11.14 -7.76
C ARG A 51 4.05 12.47 -8.41
N ALA A 52 5.03 13.18 -7.85
CA ALA A 52 5.47 14.46 -8.39
C ALA A 52 6.08 14.30 -9.79
N GLU A 53 6.87 13.25 -10.03
CA GLU A 53 7.44 12.95 -11.35
C GLU A 53 6.37 12.64 -12.40
N TYR A 54 5.38 11.80 -12.04
CA TYR A 54 4.24 11.50 -12.90
C TYR A 54 3.48 12.75 -13.31
N LEU A 55 3.11 13.58 -12.32
CA LEU A 55 2.39 14.84 -12.57
C LEU A 55 3.23 15.82 -13.39
N LYS A 56 4.51 16.01 -13.04
CA LYS A 56 5.43 16.89 -13.76
C LYS A 56 5.52 16.51 -15.24
N PHE A 57 5.63 15.21 -15.54
CA PHE A 57 5.70 14.75 -16.91
C PHE A 57 4.37 14.91 -17.65
N ALA A 58 3.23 14.66 -16.99
CA ALA A 58 1.92 14.91 -17.58
C ALA A 58 1.73 16.39 -17.97
N PHE A 59 2.08 17.33 -17.08
CA PHE A 59 2.02 18.76 -17.39
C PHE A 59 2.94 19.15 -18.54
N HIS A 60 4.15 18.60 -18.59
CA HIS A 60 5.07 18.83 -19.70
C HIS A 60 4.47 18.40 -21.05
N LEU A 61 3.79 17.26 -21.12
CA LEU A 61 3.12 16.80 -22.33
C LEU A 61 1.94 17.69 -22.74
N CYS A 62 1.25 18.30 -21.77
CA CYS A 62 0.14 19.22 -22.06
C CYS A 62 0.61 20.62 -22.50
N ASP A 63 1.83 21.03 -22.12
CA ASP A 63 2.41 22.30 -22.53
C ASP A 63 2.88 22.28 -24.00
N ASP A 64 3.21 21.10 -24.53
CA ASP A 64 3.49 20.91 -25.95
C ASP A 64 2.18 20.89 -26.77
N ARG A 65 2.03 21.85 -27.68
CA ARG A 65 0.81 22.03 -28.49
C ARG A 65 0.98 21.53 -29.93
N ASN A 66 2.05 20.82 -30.22
CA ASN A 66 2.26 20.23 -31.54
C ASN A 66 1.24 19.10 -31.78
N GLU A 67 0.67 19.03 -32.98
CA GLU A 67 -0.37 18.05 -33.33
C GLU A 67 0.12 16.59 -33.25
N ASP A 68 1.43 16.37 -33.36
CA ASP A 68 2.06 15.04 -33.31
C ASP A 68 2.41 14.57 -31.87
N HIS A 69 2.12 15.38 -30.86
CA HIS A 69 2.32 15.07 -29.44
C HIS A 69 1.00 14.81 -28.69
N PRO A 70 1.00 13.98 -27.63
CA PRO A 70 2.12 13.17 -27.16
C PRO A 70 2.36 11.96 -28.08
N THR A 71 3.63 11.69 -28.33
CA THR A 71 4.10 10.53 -29.09
C THR A 71 3.84 9.22 -28.34
N ALA A 72 3.91 8.09 -29.05
CA ALA A 72 3.76 6.77 -28.44
C ALA A 72 4.83 6.50 -27.35
N GLU A 73 6.07 6.98 -27.54
CA GLU A 73 7.14 6.86 -26.56
C GLU A 73 6.86 7.67 -25.29
N GLU A 74 6.36 8.89 -25.43
CA GLU A 74 5.96 9.73 -24.32
C GLU A 74 4.80 9.12 -23.54
N LEU A 75 3.79 8.57 -24.23
CA LEU A 75 2.70 7.85 -23.57
C LEU A 75 3.19 6.59 -22.84
N ALA A 76 4.16 5.87 -23.41
CA ALA A 76 4.77 4.72 -22.74
C ALA A 76 5.53 5.13 -21.47
N LYS A 77 6.28 6.23 -21.51
CA LYS A 77 6.95 6.81 -20.34
C LYS A 77 5.95 7.27 -19.29
N LEU A 78 4.87 7.95 -19.69
CA LEU A 78 3.81 8.40 -18.78
C LEU A 78 3.15 7.21 -18.07
N LYS A 79 2.89 6.12 -18.80
CA LYS A 79 2.37 4.87 -18.24
C LYS A 79 3.34 4.27 -17.22
N HIS A 80 4.63 4.21 -17.53
CA HIS A 80 5.64 3.69 -16.62
C HIS A 80 5.69 4.50 -15.31
N LEU A 81 5.72 5.84 -15.40
CA LEU A 81 5.69 6.71 -14.22
C LEU A 81 4.44 6.49 -13.36
N ARG A 82 3.27 6.34 -14.00
CA ARG A 82 2.02 6.03 -13.30
C ARG A 82 2.10 4.69 -12.58
N GLU A 83 2.61 3.64 -13.22
CA GLU A 83 2.72 2.30 -12.66
C GLU A 83 3.67 2.27 -11.46
N SER A 84 4.86 2.89 -11.57
CA SER A 84 5.79 3.00 -10.44
C SER A 84 5.18 3.74 -9.25
N PHE A 85 4.48 4.85 -9.50
CA PHE A 85 3.76 5.58 -8.46
C PHE A 85 2.66 4.72 -7.81
N GLN A 86 1.84 4.05 -8.62
CA GLN A 86 0.72 3.23 -8.14
C GLN A 86 1.19 2.03 -7.32
N GLU A 87 2.29 1.39 -7.72
CA GLU A 87 2.88 0.27 -6.99
C GLU A 87 3.32 0.70 -5.58
N MET A 88 4.09 1.79 -5.48
CA MET A 88 4.53 2.29 -4.18
C MET A 88 3.36 2.81 -3.31
N LEU A 89 2.31 3.35 -3.93
CA LEU A 89 1.09 3.70 -3.22
C LEU A 89 0.36 2.48 -2.66
N ALA A 90 0.35 1.36 -3.40
CA ALA A 90 -0.22 0.10 -2.91
C ALA A 90 0.57 -0.42 -1.70
N VAL A 91 1.91 -0.36 -1.74
CA VAL A 91 2.76 -0.70 -0.58
C VAL A 91 2.45 0.16 0.64
N ALA A 92 2.29 1.47 0.48
CA ALA A 92 1.94 2.36 1.59
C ALA A 92 0.58 2.04 2.22
N LYS A 93 -0.41 1.66 1.40
CA LYS A 93 -1.73 1.22 1.88
C LYS A 93 -1.68 -0.14 2.56
N GLU A 94 -0.86 -1.06 2.06
CA GLU A 94 -0.68 -2.36 2.69
C GLU A 94 -0.02 -2.20 4.07
N LEU A 95 0.94 -1.27 4.19
CA LEU A 95 1.53 -0.95 5.49
C LEU A 95 0.47 -0.40 6.47
N GLU A 96 -0.37 0.53 6.05
CA GLU A 96 -1.49 1.04 6.86
C GLU A 96 -2.44 -0.10 7.28
N HIS A 97 -2.76 -1.01 6.36
CA HIS A 97 -3.56 -2.19 6.66
C HIS A 97 -2.90 -3.09 7.73
N CYS A 98 -1.61 -3.39 7.59
CA CYS A 98 -0.88 -4.19 8.58
C CYS A 98 -0.89 -3.54 9.96
N ILE A 99 -0.76 -2.22 10.04
CA ILE A 99 -0.85 -1.45 11.29
C ILE A 99 -2.26 -1.59 11.90
N ASP A 100 -3.30 -1.30 11.13
CA ASP A 100 -4.70 -1.34 11.60
C ASP A 100 -5.14 -2.72 12.07
N ARG A 101 -4.58 -3.78 11.47
CA ARG A 101 -4.90 -5.16 11.80
C ARG A 101 -4.03 -5.73 12.92
N GLY A 102 -3.01 -5.00 13.36
CA GLY A 102 -2.05 -5.46 14.38
C GLY A 102 -1.13 -6.57 13.89
N TYR A 103 -0.76 -6.57 12.61
CA TYR A 103 0.22 -7.51 12.04
C TYR A 103 1.67 -7.07 12.31
N ILE A 104 1.88 -5.87 12.87
CA ILE A 104 3.20 -5.30 13.13
C ILE A 104 3.18 -4.69 14.52
N ASP A 105 4.27 -4.85 15.26
CA ASP A 105 4.44 -4.20 16.56
C ASP A 105 4.66 -2.70 16.40
N LEU A 106 3.87 -1.92 17.15
CA LEU A 106 4.03 -0.48 17.26
C LEU A 106 4.88 -0.14 18.49
N PRO A 107 5.67 0.94 18.44
CA PRO A 107 6.50 1.33 19.55
C PRO A 107 5.60 1.77 20.70
N VAL A 108 5.80 1.17 21.87
CA VAL A 108 5.06 1.54 23.07
C VAL A 108 5.44 2.97 23.45
N LYS A 109 4.46 3.89 23.51
CA LYS A 109 4.69 5.23 24.07
C LYS A 109 5.23 5.07 25.49
N LYS A 110 6.47 5.53 25.72
CA LYS A 110 7.01 5.76 27.06
C LYS A 110 6.45 7.06 27.64
#